data_AF-A0A0F6A7Y3-F1
#
_entry.id   AF-A0A0F6A7Y3-F1
#
_cell.length_a   1.000
_cell.length_b   1.000
_cell.length_c   1.000
_cell.angle_alpha   90.00
_cell.angle_beta   90.00
_cell.angle_gamma   90.00
#
_symmetry.space_group_name_H-M   'P 1'
#
loop_
_entity.id
_entity.type
_entity.pdbx_description
1 polymer ?
#
loop_
_entity_poly.entity_id
_entity_poly.type
_entity_poly.pdbx_seq_one_letter_code
_entity_poly.pdbx_strand_id
1 'polypeptide(L)'
;MIEKGTVFILNILVLQVWCMDAKKLGLFSIQCQSSSSTTKEEYAMVTPIVILFLLISPLVIHYVISHLKSTSPNVQKFACWGLGLAYLFFFIGHFVKTQGMVEMLPAWIPYRLALVYLTGILELVVGIALFIPKYQVRAAKAAIAMFVLFFPANVYAAINSIGLGGHQWGPIYLLIRGPLQLILISWAYFLCIRQHTGKSKHDASLA
;
A
#
# COMPACT_ATOMS: atom_id res chain seq x y z
N MET A 1 -23.28 -4.02 -13.50
CA MET A 1 -22.68 -4.19 -12.15
C MET A 1 -21.26 -3.61 -12.02
N ILE A 2 -20.51 -3.37 -13.10
CA ILE A 2 -19.13 -2.87 -13.05
C ILE A 2 -19.04 -1.35 -12.78
N GLU A 3 -20.07 -0.58 -13.13
CA GLU A 3 -20.06 0.89 -13.00
C GLU A 3 -20.19 1.39 -11.56
N LYS A 4 -20.92 0.66 -10.69
CA LYS A 4 -21.10 1.05 -9.28
C LYS A 4 -19.84 0.83 -8.44
N GLY A 5 -19.01 -0.17 -8.77
CA GLY A 5 -17.78 -0.48 -8.03
C GLY A 5 -16.67 0.56 -8.25
N THR A 6 -16.50 1.03 -9.49
CA THR A 6 -15.48 2.04 -9.82
C THR A 6 -15.83 3.40 -9.24
N VAL A 7 -17.11 3.80 -9.28
CA VAL A 7 -17.60 5.05 -8.67
C VAL A 7 -17.53 4.99 -7.14
N PHE A 8 -17.70 3.80 -6.53
CA PHE A 8 -17.53 3.59 -5.10
C PHE A 8 -16.07 3.67 -4.67
N ILE A 9 -15.15 3.07 -5.43
CA ILE A 9 -13.70 3.15 -5.18
C ILE A 9 -13.18 4.58 -5.38
N LEU A 10 -13.64 5.27 -6.42
CA LEU A 10 -13.31 6.67 -6.67
C LEU A 10 -13.88 7.58 -5.57
N ASN A 11 -15.13 7.34 -5.12
CA ASN A 11 -15.70 8.04 -3.98
C ASN A 11 -14.95 7.73 -2.68
N ILE A 12 -14.47 6.51 -2.45
CA ILE A 12 -13.67 6.18 -1.25
C ILE A 12 -12.30 6.86 -1.29
N LEU A 13 -11.60 6.85 -2.43
CA LEU A 13 -10.35 7.59 -2.61
C LEU A 13 -10.57 9.10 -2.39
N VAL A 14 -11.67 9.65 -2.89
CA VAL A 14 -12.07 11.04 -2.69
C VAL A 14 -12.47 11.31 -1.23
N LEU A 15 -13.21 10.43 -0.57
CA LEU A 15 -13.66 10.58 0.83
C LEU A 15 -12.51 10.47 1.83
N GLN A 16 -11.49 9.66 1.55
CA GLN A 16 -10.29 9.58 2.38
C GLN A 16 -9.48 10.89 2.31
N VAL A 17 -9.49 11.58 1.16
CA VAL A 17 -8.83 12.88 0.93
C VAL A 17 -9.68 14.07 1.44
N TRP A 18 -11.00 14.02 1.27
CA TRP A 18 -11.91 15.15 1.57
C TRP A 18 -12.28 15.34 3.04
N CYS A 19 -12.08 14.34 3.90
CA CYS A 19 -12.35 14.49 5.35
C CYS A 19 -11.41 15.51 6.03
N MET A 20 -10.33 15.93 5.35
CA MET A 20 -9.34 16.86 5.90
C MET A 20 -9.70 18.35 5.72
N ASP A 21 -10.54 18.70 4.73
CA ASP A 21 -10.82 20.11 4.41
C ASP A 21 -11.95 20.73 5.25
N ALA A 22 -12.91 19.91 5.72
CA ALA A 22 -14.07 20.42 6.46
C ALA A 22 -13.72 20.98 7.85
N LYS A 23 -12.60 20.54 8.47
CA LYS A 23 -12.21 20.99 9.81
C LYS A 23 -11.44 22.31 9.81
N LYS A 24 -10.84 22.69 8.68
CA LYS A 24 -9.96 23.87 8.57
C LYS A 24 -10.70 25.15 8.20
N LEU A 25 -11.93 25.04 7.68
CA LEU A 25 -12.69 26.15 7.10
C LEU A 25 -13.76 26.75 8.03
N GLY A 26 -13.92 26.26 9.27
CA GLY A 26 -14.74 26.91 10.30
C GLY A 26 -16.20 27.17 9.92
N LEU A 27 -16.71 26.51 8.87
CA LEU A 27 -18.05 26.68 8.34
C LEU A 27 -18.75 25.32 8.44
N PHE A 28 -19.82 25.30 9.23
CA PHE A 28 -20.71 24.19 9.56
C PHE A 28 -20.31 23.27 10.73
N SER A 29 -20.86 23.62 11.89
CA SER A 29 -21.28 22.67 12.93
C SER A 29 -22.43 21.78 12.39
N ILE A 30 -22.11 20.76 11.59
CA ILE A 30 -23.03 19.65 11.31
C ILE A 30 -22.29 18.35 11.58
N GLN A 31 -22.73 17.68 12.64
CA GLN A 31 -22.45 16.29 13.04
C GLN A 31 -21.20 15.66 12.42
N CYS A 32 -20.06 15.78 13.12
CA CYS A 32 -19.13 14.66 13.20
C CYS A 32 -19.91 13.50 13.84
N GLN A 33 -20.59 12.73 12.99
CA GLN A 33 -21.37 11.56 13.35
C GLN A 33 -20.54 10.70 14.31
N SER A 34 -21.06 10.47 15.50
CA SER A 34 -20.70 9.36 16.37
C SER A 34 -20.67 8.09 15.50
N SER A 35 -19.48 7.69 15.04
CA SER A 35 -19.32 6.54 14.16
C SER A 35 -19.69 5.29 14.94
N SER A 36 -20.84 4.71 14.60
CA SER A 36 -21.22 3.36 15.01
C SER A 36 -20.09 2.38 14.70
N SER A 37 -19.90 1.39 15.57
CA SER A 37 -18.93 0.30 15.42
C SER A 37 -18.90 -0.28 14.00
N THR A 38 -20.06 -0.38 13.36
CA THR A 38 -20.27 -0.90 12.01
C THR A 38 -19.50 -0.17 10.90
N THR A 39 -19.31 1.15 11.00
CA THR A 39 -18.62 1.92 9.95
C THR A 39 -17.09 1.81 10.05
N LYS A 40 -16.54 1.79 11.26
CA LYS A 40 -15.09 1.56 11.48
C LYS A 40 -14.67 0.17 10.99
N GLU A 41 -15.57 -0.80 11.11
CA GLU A 41 -15.31 -2.16 10.64
C GLU A 41 -15.25 -2.28 9.12
N GLU A 42 -16.11 -1.56 8.41
CA GLU A 42 -16.14 -1.54 6.94
C GLU A 42 -14.82 -1.01 6.35
N TYR A 43 -14.28 0.10 6.88
CA TYR A 43 -13.03 0.69 6.37
C TYR A 43 -11.76 -0.12 6.69
N ALA A 44 -11.75 -0.90 7.78
CA ALA A 44 -10.62 -1.75 8.16
C ALA A 44 -10.38 -2.88 7.15
N MET A 45 -11.46 -3.47 6.63
CA MET A 45 -11.41 -4.53 5.62
C MET A 45 -11.16 -3.98 4.20
N VAL A 46 -11.54 -2.73 3.93
CA VAL A 46 -11.33 -2.09 2.62
C VAL A 46 -9.84 -1.86 2.32
N THR A 47 -9.01 -1.55 3.33
CA THR A 47 -7.60 -1.21 3.08
C THR A 47 -6.80 -2.36 2.44
N PRO A 48 -6.82 -3.60 2.98
CA PRO A 48 -6.22 -4.77 2.32
C PRO A 48 -6.75 -5.02 0.90
N ILE A 49 -8.06 -4.85 0.69
CA ILE A 49 -8.72 -5.07 -0.60
C ILE A 49 -8.21 -4.07 -1.64
N VAL A 50 -8.12 -2.78 -1.28
CA VAL A 50 -7.58 -1.73 -2.16
C VAL A 50 -6.13 -2.02 -2.55
N ILE A 51 -5.31 -2.47 -1.60
CA ILE A 51 -3.91 -2.83 -1.86
C ILE A 51 -3.81 -3.98 -2.86
N LEU A 52 -4.59 -5.04 -2.67
CA LEU A 52 -4.61 -6.18 -3.60
C LEU A 52 -5.08 -5.76 -5.00
N PHE A 53 -6.08 -4.88 -5.07
CA PHE A 53 -6.56 -4.35 -6.34
C PHE A 53 -5.49 -3.52 -7.07
N LEU A 54 -4.80 -2.62 -6.36
CA LEU A 54 -3.68 -1.84 -6.92
C LEU A 54 -2.53 -2.74 -7.39
N LEU A 55 -2.25 -3.80 -6.65
CA LEU A 55 -1.19 -4.76 -6.96
C LEU A 55 -1.50 -5.55 -8.25
N ILE A 56 -2.74 -6.00 -8.41
CA ILE A 56 -3.15 -6.91 -9.48
C ILE A 56 -3.58 -6.15 -10.76
N SER A 57 -4.10 -4.93 -10.63
CA SER A 57 -4.71 -4.21 -11.76
C SER A 57 -3.78 -4.02 -12.98
N PRO A 58 -2.51 -3.59 -12.86
CA PRO A 58 -1.66 -3.41 -14.05
C PRO A 58 -1.31 -4.74 -14.72
N LEU A 59 -1.21 -5.80 -13.92
CA LEU A 59 -0.92 -7.15 -14.42
C LEU A 59 -2.11 -7.73 -15.18
N VAL A 60 -3.32 -7.60 -14.64
CA VAL A 60 -4.55 -8.09 -15.31
C VAL A 60 -4.82 -7.31 -16.59
N ILE A 61 -4.68 -5.98 -16.56
CA ILE A 61 -4.85 -5.14 -17.76
C ILE A 61 -3.89 -5.57 -18.85
N HIS A 62 -2.60 -5.75 -18.52
CA HIS A 62 -1.62 -6.19 -19.50
C HIS A 62 -1.90 -7.62 -20.00
N TYR A 63 -2.29 -8.54 -19.11
CA TYR A 63 -2.64 -9.90 -19.49
C TYR A 63 -3.80 -9.94 -20.49
N VAL A 64 -4.88 -9.20 -20.22
CA VAL A 64 -6.04 -9.07 -21.12
C VAL A 64 -5.62 -8.48 -22.47
N ILE A 65 -4.86 -7.38 -22.48
CA ILE A 65 -4.39 -6.76 -23.72
C ILE A 65 -3.47 -7.72 -24.49
N SER A 66 -2.61 -8.46 -23.81
CA SER A 66 -1.68 -9.41 -24.44
C SER A 66 -2.42 -10.57 -25.09
N HIS A 67 -3.51 -11.04 -24.45
CA HIS A 67 -4.35 -12.11 -24.97
C HIS A 67 -5.11 -11.65 -26.23
N LEU A 68 -5.55 -10.38 -26.26
CA LEU A 68 -6.21 -9.80 -27.43
C LEU A 68 -5.25 -9.49 -28.59
N LYS A 69 -3.96 -9.26 -28.29
CA LYS A 69 -2.94 -8.87 -29.29
C LYS A 69 -1.95 -9.99 -29.63
N SER A 70 -2.16 -11.22 -29.17
CA SER A 70 -1.28 -12.38 -29.36
C SER A 70 0.21 -12.06 -29.16
N THR A 71 0.53 -11.19 -28.21
CA THR A 71 1.90 -10.73 -27.92
C THR A 71 2.37 -11.37 -26.62
N SER A 72 3.66 -11.70 -26.50
CA SER A 72 4.22 -12.25 -25.26
C SER A 72 4.03 -11.28 -24.08
N PRO A 73 3.34 -11.67 -23.00
CA PRO A 73 3.10 -10.78 -21.87
C PRO A 73 4.40 -10.52 -21.08
N ASN A 74 4.76 -9.24 -20.89
CA ASN A 74 5.86 -8.88 -20.00
C ASN A 74 5.38 -8.78 -18.55
N VAL A 75 5.06 -9.95 -17.96
CA VAL A 75 4.50 -10.08 -16.60
C VAL A 75 5.31 -9.31 -15.56
N GLN A 76 6.64 -9.34 -15.68
CA GLN A 76 7.55 -8.71 -14.74
C GLN A 76 7.36 -7.20 -14.60
N LYS A 77 7.38 -6.44 -15.70
CA LYS A 77 7.32 -4.98 -15.65
C LYS A 77 6.03 -4.51 -14.98
N PHE A 78 4.90 -5.09 -15.38
CA PHE A 78 3.58 -4.71 -14.86
C PHE A 78 3.36 -5.17 -13.41
N ALA A 79 3.94 -6.30 -13.01
CA ALA A 79 3.93 -6.71 -11.61
C ALA A 79 4.68 -5.71 -10.70
N CYS A 80 5.82 -5.17 -11.16
CA CYS A 80 6.55 -4.15 -10.40
C CYS A 80 5.85 -2.80 -10.39
N TRP A 81 5.15 -2.43 -11.47
CA TRP A 81 4.32 -1.24 -11.48
C TRP A 81 3.15 -1.36 -10.49
N GLY A 82 2.50 -2.52 -10.38
CA GLY A 82 1.48 -2.76 -9.35
C GLY A 82 2.01 -2.59 -7.93
N LEU A 83 3.21 -3.11 -7.65
CA LEU A 83 3.87 -2.88 -6.37
C LEU A 83 4.21 -1.40 -6.16
N GLY A 84 4.65 -0.71 -7.21
CA GLY A 84 4.91 0.74 -7.19
C GLY A 84 3.65 1.54 -6.82
N LEU A 85 2.51 1.21 -7.43
CA LEU A 85 1.21 1.83 -7.11
C LEU A 85 0.81 1.61 -5.65
N ALA A 86 1.03 0.41 -5.10
CA ALA A 86 0.77 0.15 -3.69
C ALA A 86 1.66 1.01 -2.77
N TYR A 87 2.94 1.20 -3.10
CA TYR A 87 3.84 2.09 -2.37
C TYR A 87 3.43 3.56 -2.45
N LEU A 88 2.97 4.03 -3.61
CA LEU A 88 2.44 5.39 -3.75
C LEU A 88 1.17 5.59 -2.90
N PHE A 89 0.32 4.57 -2.79
CA PHE A 89 -0.84 4.59 -1.92
C PHE A 89 -0.44 4.69 -0.43
N PHE A 90 0.58 3.95 0.01
CA PHE A 90 1.10 4.04 1.38
C PHE A 90 1.70 5.42 1.67
N PHE A 91 2.45 5.98 0.72
CA PHE A 91 2.97 7.35 0.82
C PHE A 91 1.85 8.37 1.04
N ILE A 92 0.77 8.32 0.25
CA ILE A 92 -0.38 9.23 0.42
C ILE A 92 -0.96 9.09 1.85
N GLY A 93 -1.04 7.85 2.35
CA GLY A 93 -1.46 7.56 3.71
C GLY A 93 -0.65 8.31 4.79
N HIS A 94 0.67 8.46 4.61
CA HIS A 94 1.54 9.15 5.56
C HIS A 94 1.23 10.65 5.72
N PHE A 95 0.67 11.29 4.69
CA PHE A 95 0.32 12.72 4.73
C PHE A 95 -1.16 12.95 5.07
N VAL A 96 -2.04 12.04 4.66
CA VAL A 96 -3.49 12.17 4.91
C VAL A 96 -3.88 11.66 6.30
N LYS A 97 -3.22 10.60 6.79
CA LYS A 97 -3.54 9.94 8.07
C LYS A 97 -2.39 10.02 9.07
N THR A 98 -1.60 11.10 9.00
CA THR A 98 -0.39 11.28 9.82
C THR A 98 -0.64 11.08 11.30
N GLN A 99 -1.71 11.65 11.86
CA GLN A 99 -2.03 11.53 13.30
C GLN A 99 -2.22 10.06 13.72
N GLY A 100 -3.00 9.30 12.95
CA GLY A 100 -3.21 7.87 13.22
C GLY A 100 -1.91 7.06 13.09
N MET A 101 -1.00 7.44 12.19
CA MET A 101 0.29 6.74 12.04
C MET A 101 1.25 7.05 13.20
N VAL A 102 1.23 8.28 13.71
CA VAL A 102 2.00 8.66 14.90
C VAL A 102 1.56 7.86 16.13
N GLU A 103 0.25 7.58 16.25
CA GLU A 103 -0.29 6.75 17.32
C GLU A 103 0.16 5.29 17.22
N MET A 104 0.49 4.79 16.03
CA MET A 104 1.05 3.44 15.87
C MET A 104 2.47 3.30 16.42
N LEU A 105 3.15 4.41 16.74
CA LEU A 105 4.49 4.40 17.29
C LEU A 105 4.47 4.54 18.82
N PRO A 106 5.23 3.69 19.55
CA PRO A 106 5.34 3.79 21.00
C PRO A 106 5.74 5.18 21.49
N ALA A 107 5.18 5.60 22.63
CA ALA A 107 5.41 6.94 23.18
C ALA A 107 6.87 7.25 23.53
N TRP A 108 7.71 6.23 23.76
CA TRP A 108 9.14 6.37 24.06
C TRP A 108 10.00 6.68 22.83
N ILE A 109 9.46 6.57 21.60
CA ILE A 109 10.18 6.92 20.38
C ILE A 109 10.17 8.46 20.24
N PRO A 110 11.33 9.12 20.17
CA PRO A 110 11.39 10.56 19.94
C PRO A 110 11.01 10.89 18.49
N TYR A 111 10.50 12.10 18.27
CA TYR A 111 10.21 12.64 16.92
C TYR A 111 9.30 11.75 16.04
N ARG A 112 8.29 11.09 16.62
CA ARG A 112 7.33 10.22 15.91
C ARG A 112 6.76 10.84 14.63
N LEU A 113 6.41 12.11 14.68
CA LEU A 113 5.88 12.84 13.51
C LEU A 113 6.90 12.93 12.36
N ALA A 114 8.16 13.25 12.68
CA ALA A 114 9.22 13.34 11.67
C ALA A 114 9.54 11.95 11.07
N LEU A 115 9.50 10.90 11.89
CA LEU A 115 9.68 9.52 11.42
C LEU A 115 8.59 9.11 10.43
N VAL A 116 7.32 9.44 10.70
CA VAL A 116 6.21 9.18 9.77
C VAL A 116 6.43 9.91 8.44
N TYR A 117 6.84 11.19 8.46
CA TYR A 117 7.14 11.87 7.19
C TYR A 117 8.35 11.27 6.46
N LEU A 118 9.39 10.89 7.19
CA LEU A 118 10.58 10.26 6.63
C LEU A 118 10.24 8.91 5.97
N THR A 119 9.48 8.05 6.65
CA THR A 119 9.05 6.76 6.09
C THR A 119 8.15 6.96 4.88
N GLY A 120 7.25 7.96 4.90
CA GLY A 120 6.46 8.32 3.73
C GLY A 120 7.32 8.71 2.53
N ILE A 121 8.32 9.58 2.71
CA ILE A 121 9.23 9.98 1.63
C ILE A 121 10.01 8.76 1.09
N LEU A 122 10.47 7.86 1.96
CA LEU A 122 11.13 6.63 1.54
C LEU A 122 10.19 5.76 0.69
N GLU A 123 8.93 5.63 1.08
CA GLU A 123 7.93 4.89 0.30
C GLU A 123 7.68 5.51 -1.07
N LEU A 124 7.65 6.85 -1.16
CA LEU A 124 7.54 7.56 -2.44
C LEU A 124 8.72 7.23 -3.36
N VAL A 125 9.94 7.30 -2.83
CA VAL A 125 11.17 7.01 -3.60
C VAL A 125 11.16 5.56 -4.10
N VAL A 126 10.79 4.61 -3.24
CA VAL A 126 10.67 3.19 -3.63
C VAL A 126 9.57 2.99 -4.67
N GLY A 127 8.41 3.62 -4.48
CA GLY A 127 7.27 3.58 -5.40
C GLY A 127 7.66 4.07 -6.79
N ILE A 128 8.30 5.24 -6.89
CA ILE A 128 8.78 5.80 -8.16
C ILE A 128 9.87 4.90 -8.79
N ALA A 129 10.81 4.42 -7.98
CA ALA A 129 11.92 3.60 -8.47
C ALA A 129 11.45 2.24 -9.06
N LEU A 130 10.31 1.71 -8.63
CA LEU A 130 9.70 0.50 -9.19
C LEU A 130 9.15 0.70 -10.61
N PHE A 131 8.91 1.93 -11.05
CA PHE A 131 8.53 2.23 -12.44
C PHE A 131 9.74 2.27 -13.39
N ILE A 132 10.95 2.45 -12.86
CA ILE A 132 12.18 2.64 -13.65
C ILE A 132 12.93 1.30 -13.76
N PRO A 133 13.04 0.67 -14.95
CA PRO A 133 13.63 -0.67 -15.12
C PRO A 133 15.04 -0.82 -14.52
N LYS A 134 15.86 0.23 -14.62
CA LYS A 134 17.23 0.25 -14.08
C LYS A 134 17.27 0.07 -12.55
N TYR A 135 16.24 0.53 -11.83
CA TYR A 135 16.21 0.55 -10.36
C TYR A 135 15.29 -0.50 -9.76
N GLN A 136 14.47 -1.20 -10.57
CA GLN A 136 13.45 -2.14 -10.12
C GLN A 136 13.94 -3.19 -9.11
N VAL A 137 15.07 -3.84 -9.38
CA VAL A 137 15.59 -4.89 -8.47
C VAL A 137 16.01 -4.29 -7.12
N ARG A 138 16.65 -3.12 -7.12
CA ARG A 138 17.07 -2.43 -5.89
C ARG A 138 15.85 -1.91 -5.12
N ALA A 139 14.90 -1.32 -5.82
CA ALA A 139 13.65 -0.83 -5.26
C ALA A 139 12.81 -1.97 -4.65
N ALA A 140 12.71 -3.13 -5.31
CA ALA A 140 12.01 -4.29 -4.77
C ALA A 140 12.69 -4.87 -3.52
N LYS A 141 14.03 -4.87 -3.45
CA LYS A 141 14.76 -5.25 -2.24
C LYS A 141 14.51 -4.26 -1.09
N ALA A 142 14.55 -2.96 -1.39
CA ALA A 142 14.23 -1.91 -0.42
C ALA A 142 12.78 -2.04 0.08
N ALA A 143 11.83 -2.33 -0.82
CA ALA A 143 10.43 -2.59 -0.47
C ALA A 143 10.29 -3.75 0.51
N ILE A 144 10.96 -4.88 0.27
CA ILE A 144 10.96 -6.02 1.21
C ILE A 144 11.54 -5.60 2.57
N ALA A 145 12.65 -4.88 2.58
CA ALA A 145 13.27 -4.42 3.81
C ALA A 145 12.34 -3.50 4.62
N MET A 146 11.64 -2.56 3.96
CA MET A 146 10.66 -1.68 4.60
C MET A 146 9.47 -2.47 5.15
N PHE A 147 8.97 -3.46 4.41
CA PHE A 147 7.89 -4.31 4.91
C PHE A 147 8.28 -5.09 6.17
N VAL A 148 9.50 -5.59 6.24
CA VAL A 148 10.02 -6.25 7.45
C VAL A 148 10.18 -5.26 8.59
N LEU A 149 10.72 -4.06 8.30
CA LEU A 149 10.98 -3.03 9.31
C LEU A 149 9.70 -2.42 9.90
N PHE A 150 8.62 -2.32 9.11
CA PHE A 150 7.36 -1.74 9.57
C PHE A 150 6.49 -2.76 10.31
N PHE A 151 6.74 -4.06 10.15
CA PHE A 151 5.94 -5.10 10.79
C PHE A 151 5.91 -4.99 12.33
N PRO A 152 7.02 -4.72 13.04
CA PRO A 152 7.00 -4.46 14.48
C PRO A 152 6.06 -3.32 14.91
N ALA A 153 6.01 -2.21 14.15
CA ALA A 153 5.10 -1.10 14.45
C ALA A 153 3.62 -1.53 14.31
N ASN A 154 3.34 -2.39 13.33
CA ASN A 154 2.00 -2.94 13.11
C ASN A 154 1.57 -3.91 14.20
N VAL A 155 2.51 -4.74 14.68
CA VAL A 155 2.31 -5.64 15.83
C VAL A 155 2.04 -4.82 17.10
N TYR A 156 2.86 -3.80 17.37
CA TYR A 156 2.65 -2.91 18.51
C TYR A 156 1.28 -2.22 18.47
N ALA A 157 0.92 -1.63 17.33
CA ALA A 157 -0.37 -0.98 17.14
C ALA A 157 -1.55 -1.94 17.34
N ALA A 158 -1.46 -3.17 16.83
CA ALA A 158 -2.49 -4.18 17.00
C ALA A 158 -2.61 -4.68 18.45
N ILE A 159 -1.49 -4.89 19.14
CA ILE A 159 -1.51 -5.35 20.55
C ILE A 159 -2.13 -4.29 21.47
N ASN A 160 -1.86 -3.02 21.20
CA ASN A 160 -2.38 -1.91 22.01
C ASN A 160 -3.74 -1.39 21.51
N SER A 161 -4.28 -1.96 20.43
CA SER A 161 -5.52 -1.51 19.78
C SER A 161 -5.55 -0.01 19.42
N ILE A 162 -4.40 0.54 18.99
CA ILE A 162 -4.21 1.96 18.66
C ILE A 162 -3.85 2.18 17.20
N GLY A 163 -3.99 3.42 16.72
CA GLY A 163 -3.60 3.81 15.36
C GLY A 163 -4.77 3.80 14.38
N LEU A 164 -4.52 3.39 13.12
CA LEU A 164 -5.50 3.46 12.02
C LEU A 164 -5.61 2.15 11.23
N GLY A 165 -6.61 2.01 10.35
CA GLY A 165 -6.63 0.91 9.36
C GLY A 165 -6.95 -0.47 9.92
N GLY A 166 -7.63 -0.55 11.07
CA GLY A 166 -8.12 -1.82 11.64
C GLY A 166 -7.36 -2.32 12.87
N HIS A 167 -6.26 -1.67 13.27
CA HIS A 167 -5.53 -2.05 14.48
C HIS A 167 -6.37 -1.97 15.75
N GLN A 168 -7.45 -1.18 15.75
CA GLN A 168 -8.38 -1.07 16.89
C GLN A 168 -9.12 -2.37 17.19
N TRP A 169 -9.12 -3.33 16.27
CA TRP A 169 -9.66 -4.67 16.47
C TRP A 169 -8.76 -5.55 17.34
N GLY A 170 -7.58 -5.06 17.72
CA GLY A 170 -6.65 -5.79 18.54
C GLY A 170 -5.79 -6.78 17.74
N PRO A 171 -5.18 -7.77 18.43
CA PRO A 171 -4.27 -8.73 17.82
C PRO A 171 -4.87 -9.56 16.68
N ILE A 172 -6.20 -9.73 16.64
CA ILE A 172 -6.88 -10.49 15.58
C ILE A 172 -6.61 -9.90 14.19
N TYR A 173 -6.42 -8.59 14.10
CA TYR A 173 -6.11 -7.90 12.85
C TYR A 173 -4.78 -8.36 12.23
N LEU A 174 -3.85 -8.89 13.02
CA LEU A 174 -2.59 -9.45 12.51
C LEU A 174 -2.82 -10.70 11.66
N LEU A 175 -3.94 -11.42 11.84
CA LEU A 175 -4.30 -12.55 10.97
C LEU A 175 -4.68 -12.10 9.55
N ILE A 176 -5.12 -10.86 9.37
CA ILE A 176 -5.38 -10.28 8.05
C ILE A 176 -4.11 -9.64 7.51
N ARG A 177 -3.44 -8.85 8.36
CA ARG A 177 -2.28 -8.05 7.95
C ARG A 177 -1.02 -8.88 7.70
N GLY A 178 -0.76 -9.89 8.50
CA GLY A 178 0.39 -10.79 8.35
C GLY A 178 0.40 -11.46 6.97
N PRO A 179 -0.68 -12.16 6.57
CA PRO A 179 -0.77 -12.75 5.23
C PRO A 179 -0.65 -11.73 4.11
N LEU A 180 -1.29 -10.56 4.21
CA LEU A 180 -1.13 -9.49 3.22
C LEU A 180 0.33 -9.07 3.06
N GLN A 181 1.03 -8.87 4.18
CA GLN A 181 2.45 -8.50 4.18
C GLN A 181 3.31 -9.59 3.52
N LEU A 182 3.04 -10.86 3.82
CA LEU A 182 3.73 -11.99 3.20
C LEU A 182 3.47 -12.07 1.69
N ILE A 183 2.25 -11.78 1.25
CA ILE A 183 1.90 -11.69 -0.18
C ILE A 183 2.72 -10.59 -0.85
N LEU A 184 2.80 -9.39 -0.27
CA LEU A 184 3.56 -8.27 -0.84
C LEU A 184 5.07 -8.56 -0.91
N ILE A 185 5.63 -9.17 0.14
CA ILE A 185 7.04 -9.60 0.17
C ILE A 185 7.30 -10.67 -0.91
N SER A 186 6.44 -11.69 -0.98
CA SER A 186 6.55 -12.77 -1.96
C SER A 186 6.44 -12.23 -3.38
N TRP A 187 5.51 -11.31 -3.62
CA TRP A 187 5.32 -10.63 -4.91
C TRP A 187 6.59 -9.89 -5.34
N ALA A 188 7.14 -9.06 -4.45
CA ALA A 188 8.37 -8.33 -4.70
C ALA A 188 9.55 -9.27 -5.01
N TYR A 189 9.68 -10.37 -4.27
CA TYR A 189 10.77 -11.33 -4.48
C TYR A 189 10.64 -12.12 -5.78
N PHE A 190 9.50 -12.77 -6.00
CA PHE A 190 9.33 -13.67 -7.13
C PHE A 190 9.17 -12.94 -8.47
N LEU A 191 8.40 -11.86 -8.50
CA LEU A 191 8.07 -11.18 -9.76
C LEU A 191 9.04 -10.06 -10.08
N CYS A 192 9.52 -9.30 -9.10
CA CYS A 192 10.43 -8.18 -9.38
C CYS A 192 11.92 -8.54 -9.33
N ILE A 193 12.34 -9.44 -8.44
CA ILE A 193 13.76 -9.77 -8.26
C ILE A 193 14.18 -11.02 -9.05
N ARG A 194 13.49 -12.15 -8.84
CA ARG A 194 13.91 -13.45 -9.40
C ARG A 194 13.89 -13.46 -10.93
N GLN A 195 12.84 -12.91 -11.55
CA GLN A 195 12.71 -12.87 -13.01
C GLN A 195 13.75 -11.95 -13.67
N HIS A 196 14.16 -10.86 -13.02
CA HIS A 196 15.15 -9.92 -13.56
C HIS A 196 16.55 -10.54 -13.63
N THR A 197 16.89 -11.32 -12.61
CA THR A 197 18.16 -12.04 -12.52
C THR A 197 18.23 -13.17 -13.54
N GLY A 198 17.11 -13.87 -13.77
CA GLY A 198 17.02 -14.91 -14.79
C GLY A 198 17.24 -14.38 -16.21
N LYS A 199 16.60 -13.25 -16.56
CA LYS A 199 16.76 -12.62 -17.87
C LYS A 199 18.20 -12.13 -18.11
N SER A 200 18.80 -11.45 -17.12
CA SER A 200 20.17 -10.94 -17.23
C SER A 200 21.22 -12.06 -17.42
N LYS A 201 21.02 -13.24 -16.82
CA LYS A 201 21.95 -14.37 -17.01
C LYS A 201 21.84 -14.99 -18.39
N HIS A 202 20.62 -15.13 -18.90
CA HIS A 202 20.37 -15.65 -20.25
C HIS A 202 20.99 -14.73 -21.33
N ASP A 203 20.83 -13.42 -21.18
CA ASP A 203 21.37 -12.44 -22.14
C ASP A 203 22.92 -12.42 -22.10
N ALA A 204 23.53 -12.69 -20.94
CA ALA A 204 24.98 -12.76 -20.79
C ALA A 204 25.60 -14.09 -21.26
N SER A 205 24.84 -15.18 -21.37
CA SER A 205 25.35 -16.45 -21.93
C SER A 205 25.30 -16.52 -23.45
N LEU A 206 24.63 -15.55 -24.09
CA LEU A 206 24.48 -15.45 -25.54
C LEU A 206 25.39 -14.38 -26.17
N ALA A 207 26.16 -13.66 -25.35
CA ALA A 207 27.13 -12.65 -25.74
C ALA A 207 28.56 -13.19 -25.53
#